data_AF-A0A2Z2NXJ6-F1
#
_entry.id   AF-A0A2Z2NXJ6-F1
#
_cell.length_a   1.000
_cell.length_b   1.000
_cell.length_c   1.000
_cell.angle_alpha   90.00
_cell.angle_beta   90.00
_cell.angle_gamma   90.00
#
_symmetry.space_group_name_H-M   'P 1'
#
loop_
_entity.id
_entity.type
_entity.pdbx_description
1 polymer ?
#
loop_
_entity_poly.entity_id
_entity_poly.type
_entity_poly.pdbx_seq_one_letter_code
_entity_poly.pdbx_strand_id
1 'polypeptide(L)'
;MKRNVDLTRRVLLVLLLSTSAFASAQQKELSIDELEAYIAEQKVVLGEARANREKTQEKVDEVRDAISEQDARKALVEEELETLCSEQEALKPGTYEDCKAGSNN
;
A
#
# COMPACT_ATOMS: atom_id res chain seq x y z
N MET A 1 -2.50 19.81 15.51
CA MET A 1 -1.02 19.80 15.69
C MET A 1 -0.42 18.53 16.31
N LYS A 2 -1.20 17.59 16.88
CA LYS A 2 -0.66 16.34 17.48
C LYS A 2 -0.21 15.27 16.46
N ARG A 3 -0.82 15.19 15.27
CA ARG A 3 -0.54 14.13 14.27
C ARG A 3 0.81 14.27 13.56
N ASN A 4 1.27 15.51 13.32
CA ASN A 4 2.53 15.77 12.60
C ASN A 4 3.77 15.43 13.44
N VAL A 5 3.65 15.48 14.77
CA VAL A 5 4.72 15.12 15.72
C VAL A 5 4.90 13.61 15.80
N ASP A 6 3.81 12.84 15.62
CA ASP A 6 3.83 11.37 15.65
C ASP A 6 4.48 10.80 14.37
N LEU A 7 4.19 11.41 13.21
CA LEU A 7 4.75 10.97 11.93
C LEU A 7 6.26 11.24 11.84
N THR A 8 6.71 12.42 12.27
CA THR A 8 8.13 12.78 12.32
C THR A 8 8.89 11.93 13.33
N ARG A 9 8.30 11.59 14.47
CA ARG A 9 8.92 10.73 15.49
C ARG A 9 9.05 9.27 15.02
N ARG A 10 8.07 8.75 14.27
CA ARG A 10 8.13 7.40 13.68
C ARG A 10 9.14 7.30 12.54
N VAL A 11 9.21 8.32 11.69
CA VAL A 11 10.22 8.41 10.62
C VAL A 11 11.63 8.50 11.22
N LEU A 12 11.81 9.30 12.28
CA LEU A 12 13.09 9.40 12.99
C LEU A 12 13.48 8.08 13.67
N LEU A 13 12.52 7.33 14.23
CA LEU A 13 12.79 6.02 14.85
C LEU A 13 13.22 4.98 13.80
N VAL A 14 12.59 4.97 12.62
CA VAL A 14 12.96 4.07 11.50
C VAL A 14 14.33 4.45 10.92
N LEU A 15 14.65 5.74 10.85
CA LEU A 15 15.99 6.23 10.45
C LEU A 15 17.08 5.89 11.48
N LEU A 16 16.77 5.92 12.78
CA LEU A 16 17.71 5.54 13.84
C LEU A 16 17.90 4.00 13.95
N LEU A 17 16.88 3.22 13.60
CA LEU A 17 16.97 1.75 13.54
C LEU A 17 17.70 1.24 12.28
N SER A 18 17.81 2.05 11.23
CA SER A 18 18.51 1.67 10.00
C SER A 18 20.02 1.96 10.04
N THR A 19 20.50 2.80 10.95
CA THR A 19 21.95 3.04 11.14
C THR A 19 22.68 1.95 11.94
N SER A 20 21.97 1.11 12.69
CA SER A 20 22.58 0.04 13.49
C SER A 20 22.81 -1.28 12.74
N ALA A 21 22.29 -1.44 11.53
CA ALA A 21 22.52 -2.65 10.72
C ALA A 21 23.89 -2.66 10.00
N PHE A 22 24.55 -1.52 9.86
CA PHE A 22 25.85 -1.41 9.19
C PHE A 22 27.06 -1.38 10.13
N ALA A 23 26.85 -1.37 11.45
CA ALA A 23 27.92 -1.21 12.44
C ALA A 23 28.61 -2.52 12.86
N SER A 24 28.21 -3.67 12.30
CA SER A 24 28.80 -4.97 12.63
C SER A 24 29.20 -5.74 11.39
N ALA A 25 29.94 -5.12 10.47
CA ALA A 25 30.90 -5.88 9.67
C ALA A 25 32.07 -6.26 10.59
N GLN A 26 31.82 -7.15 11.55
CA GLN A 26 32.87 -7.93 12.17
C GLN A 26 33.47 -8.71 11.00
N GLN A 27 34.59 -8.21 10.47
CA GLN A 27 35.29 -8.82 9.34
C GLN A 27 35.82 -10.16 9.84
N LYS A 28 34.96 -11.19 9.76
CA LYS A 28 35.31 -12.56 10.04
C LYS A 28 36.41 -12.90 9.04
N GLU A 29 37.63 -13.12 9.53
CA GLU A 29 38.73 -13.63 8.69
C GLU A 29 38.35 -15.04 8.28
N LEU A 30 37.64 -15.13 7.17
CA LEU A 30 37.30 -16.36 6.49
C LEU A 30 38.46 -16.73 5.58
N SER A 31 38.78 -18.01 5.51
CA SER A 31 39.61 -18.55 4.45
C SER A 31 38.96 -18.30 3.08
N ILE A 32 39.75 -18.39 2.00
CA ILE A 32 39.25 -18.21 0.64
C ILE A 32 38.08 -19.17 0.35
N ASP A 33 38.20 -20.43 0.76
CA ASP A 33 37.15 -21.44 0.55
C ASP A 33 35.85 -21.08 1.32
N GLU A 34 35.98 -20.55 2.54
CA GLU A 34 34.83 -20.09 3.31
C GLU A 34 34.20 -18.81 2.73
N LEU A 35 35.00 -17.92 2.15
CA LEU A 35 34.51 -16.73 1.42
C LEU A 35 33.71 -17.14 0.19
N GLU A 36 34.19 -18.12 -0.58
CA GLU A 36 33.50 -18.61 -1.78
C GLU A 36 32.16 -19.26 -1.42
N ALA A 37 32.14 -20.10 -0.37
CA ALA A 37 30.91 -20.71 0.14
C ALA A 37 29.91 -19.63 0.62
N TYR A 38 30.39 -18.63 1.36
CA TYR A 38 29.57 -17.53 1.84
C TYR A 38 28.99 -16.69 0.68
N ILE A 39 29.79 -16.38 -0.34
CA ILE A 39 29.33 -15.67 -1.54
C ILE A 39 28.28 -16.50 -2.29
N ALA A 40 28.46 -17.81 -2.39
CA ALA A 40 27.48 -18.69 -3.03
C ALA A 40 26.14 -18.67 -2.28
N GLU A 41 26.16 -18.76 -0.95
CA GLU A 41 24.97 -18.66 -0.11
C GLU A 41 24.28 -17.30 -0.26
N GLN A 42 25.04 -16.20 -0.20
CA GLN A 42 24.49 -14.86 -0.37
C GLN A 42 23.83 -14.65 -1.74
N LYS A 43 24.37 -15.25 -2.81
CA LYS A 43 23.76 -15.20 -4.14
C LYS A 43 22.40 -15.89 -4.18
N VAL A 44 22.24 -17.01 -3.47
CA VAL A 44 20.94 -17.71 -3.35
C VAL A 44 19.95 -16.82 -2.61
N VAL A 45 20.31 -16.31 -1.43
CA VAL A 45 19.45 -15.42 -0.63
C VAL A 45 19.05 -14.17 -1.41
N LEU A 46 19.98 -13.57 -2.15
CA LEU A 46 19.69 -12.41 -3.00
C LEU A 46 18.74 -12.76 -4.15
N GLY A 47 18.87 -13.95 -4.75
CA GLY A 47 17.95 -14.46 -5.77
C GLY A 47 16.53 -14.60 -5.22
N GLU A 48 16.38 -15.21 -4.05
CA GLU A 48 15.08 -15.36 -3.37
C GLU A 48 14.46 -14.01 -3.00
N ALA A 49 15.26 -13.08 -2.48
CA ALA A 49 14.80 -11.74 -2.13
C ALA A 49 14.28 -10.97 -3.37
N ARG A 50 14.94 -11.12 -4.52
CA ARG A 50 14.49 -10.52 -5.79
C ARG A 50 13.19 -11.14 -6.28
N ALA A 51 13.09 -12.47 -6.30
CA ALA A 51 11.87 -13.16 -6.71
C ALA A 51 10.68 -12.80 -5.81
N ASN A 52 10.89 -12.71 -4.49
CA ASN A 52 9.87 -12.26 -3.55
C ASN A 52 9.44 -10.82 -3.82
N ARG A 53 10.39 -9.91 -4.08
CA ARG A 53 10.08 -8.52 -4.41
C ARG A 53 9.25 -8.41 -5.69
N GLU A 54 9.61 -9.15 -6.74
CA GLU A 54 8.88 -9.18 -8.01
C GLU A 54 7.44 -9.67 -7.81
N LYS A 55 7.25 -10.77 -7.08
CA LYS A 55 5.93 -11.29 -6.73
C LYS A 55 5.11 -10.32 -5.88
N THR A 56 5.75 -9.61 -4.96
CA THR A 56 5.06 -8.56 -4.17
C THR A 56 4.64 -7.40 -5.06
N GLN A 57 5.49 -6.99 -6.02
CA GLN A 57 5.16 -5.92 -6.94
C GLN A 57 3.95 -6.28 -7.82
N GLU A 58 3.92 -7.49 -8.36
CA GLU A 58 2.77 -8.01 -9.12
C GLU A 58 1.46 -7.91 -8.33
N LYS A 59 1.46 -8.35 -7.07
CA LYS A 59 0.28 -8.25 -6.19
C LYS A 59 -0.12 -6.80 -5.89
N VAL A 60 0.85 -5.90 -5.75
CA VAL A 60 0.55 -4.47 -5.55
C VAL A 60 -0.15 -3.90 -6.76
N ASP A 61 0.29 -4.28 -7.96
CA ASP A 61 -0.30 -3.80 -9.20
C ASP A 61 -1.71 -4.40 -9.41
N GLU A 62 -1.91 -5.68 -9.12
CA GLU A 62 -3.25 -6.32 -9.11
C GLU A 62 -4.23 -5.60 -8.15
N VAL A 63 -3.79 -5.28 -6.93
CA VAL A 63 -4.62 -4.57 -5.96
C VAL A 63 -4.95 -3.14 -6.43
N ARG A 64 -3.99 -2.46 -7.07
CA ARG A 64 -4.21 -1.12 -7.62
C ARG A 64 -5.26 -1.15 -8.73
N ASP A 65 -5.17 -2.12 -9.63
CA ASP A 65 -6.13 -2.28 -10.72
C ASP A 65 -7.54 -2.56 -10.17
N ALA A 66 -7.65 -3.45 -9.17
CA ALA A 66 -8.91 -3.75 -8.51
C ALA A 66 -9.53 -2.51 -7.79
N ILE A 67 -8.71 -1.68 -7.15
CA ILE A 67 -9.17 -0.42 -6.56
C ILE A 67 -9.65 0.54 -7.64
N SER A 68 -8.89 0.69 -8.73
CA SER A 68 -9.27 1.55 -9.85
C SER A 68 -10.60 1.12 -10.48
N GLU A 69 -10.83 -0.18 -10.64
CA GLU A 69 -12.09 -0.71 -11.13
C GLU A 69 -13.23 -0.43 -10.14
N GLN A 70 -13.00 -0.65 -8.84
CA GLN A 70 -14.00 -0.36 -7.82
C GLN A 70 -14.38 1.12 -7.80
N ASP A 71 -13.42 2.02 -7.89
CA ASP A 71 -13.67 3.47 -7.87
C ASP A 71 -14.41 3.92 -9.13
N ALA A 72 -14.08 3.37 -10.30
CA ALA A 72 -14.85 3.60 -11.53
C ALA A 72 -16.30 3.12 -11.39
N ARG A 73 -16.52 1.94 -10.80
CA ARG A 73 -17.87 1.42 -10.53
C ARG A 73 -18.64 2.28 -9.54
N LYS A 74 -17.99 2.77 -8.47
CA LYS A 74 -18.62 3.69 -7.51
C LYS A 74 -19.05 4.98 -8.18
N ALA A 75 -18.20 5.58 -9.01
CA ALA A 75 -18.53 6.81 -9.73
C ALA A 75 -19.77 6.64 -10.63
N LEU A 76 -19.88 5.51 -11.34
CA LEU A 76 -21.07 5.21 -12.15
C LEU A 76 -22.34 5.06 -11.29
N VAL A 77 -22.23 4.36 -10.15
CA VAL A 77 -23.37 4.19 -9.23
C VAL A 77 -23.77 5.52 -8.61
N GLU A 78 -22.81 6.38 -8.23
CA GLU A 78 -23.08 7.72 -7.71
C GLU A 78 -23.80 8.60 -8.73
N GLU A 79 -23.41 8.53 -10.01
CA GLU A 79 -24.09 9.25 -11.11
C GLU A 79 -25.51 8.74 -11.34
N GLU A 80 -25.71 7.41 -11.32
CA GLU A 80 -27.04 6.81 -11.46
C GLU A 80 -27.94 7.21 -10.28
N LEU A 81 -27.42 7.16 -9.05
CA LEU A 81 -28.16 7.59 -7.85
C LEU A 81 -28.54 9.07 -7.90
N GLU A 82 -27.62 9.94 -8.34
CA GLU A 82 -27.88 11.37 -8.50
C GLU A 82 -29.03 11.61 -9.50
N THR A 83 -29.04 10.86 -10.59
CA THR A 83 -30.12 10.89 -11.59
C THR A 83 -31.44 10.43 -10.99
N LEU A 84 -31.47 9.26 -10.33
CA LEU A 84 -32.68 8.70 -9.73
C LEU A 84 -33.26 9.60 -8.62
N CYS A 85 -32.42 10.17 -7.76
CA CYS A 85 -32.89 11.09 -6.72
C CYS A 85 -33.43 12.39 -7.32
N SER A 86 -32.85 12.88 -8.42
CA SER A 86 -33.36 14.05 -9.14
C SER A 86 -34.71 13.77 -9.80
N GLU A 87 -34.88 12.59 -10.41
CA GLU A 87 -36.16 12.14 -10.96
C GLU A 87 -37.22 12.02 -9.86
N GLN A 88 -36.86 11.47 -8.70
CA GLN A 88 -37.76 11.36 -7.56
C GLN A 88 -38.17 12.74 -7.02
N GLU A 89 -37.24 13.69 -6.91
CA GLU A 89 -37.53 15.07 -6.49
C GLU A 89 -38.53 15.75 -7.44
N ALA A 90 -38.41 15.52 -8.75
CA ALA A 90 -39.35 16.04 -9.73
C ALA A 90 -40.77 15.47 -9.55
N LEU A 91 -40.90 14.22 -9.08
CA LEU A 91 -42.18 13.56 -8.81
C LEU A 91 -42.74 13.91 -7.42
N LYS A 92 -41.85 14.06 -6.43
CA LYS A 92 -42.17 14.32 -5.03
C LYS A 92 -41.17 15.33 -4.43
N PRO A 93 -41.47 16.63 -4.54
CA PRO A 93 -40.58 17.67 -4.04
C PRO A 93 -40.28 17.55 -2.54
N GLY A 94 -39.04 17.85 -2.18
CA GLY A 94 -38.51 17.77 -0.81
C GLY A 94 -38.00 16.39 -0.40
N THR A 95 -37.71 15.48 -1.33
CA THR A 95 -37.24 14.11 -1.04
C THR A 95 -35.80 13.82 -1.48
N TYR A 96 -35.16 14.73 -2.20
CA TYR A 96 -33.80 14.55 -2.71
C TYR A 96 -32.75 14.20 -1.63
N GLU A 97 -32.69 14.98 -0.53
CA GLU A 97 -31.69 14.78 0.52
C GLU A 97 -31.88 13.43 1.25
N ASP A 98 -33.13 13.04 1.49
CA ASP A 98 -33.47 11.75 2.11
C ASP A 98 -33.08 10.58 1.19
N CYS A 99 -33.31 10.73 -0.13
CA CYS A 99 -32.90 9.75 -1.14
C CYS A 99 -31.37 9.57 -1.15
N LYS A 100 -30.62 10.68 -1.17
CA LYS A 100 -29.16 10.66 -1.17
C LYS A 100 -28.57 10.08 0.12
N ALA A 101 -29.18 10.38 1.26
CA ALA A 101 -28.75 9.87 2.57
C ALA A 101 -29.04 8.37 2.75
N GLY A 102 -30.15 7.87 2.22
CA GLY A 102 -30.54 6.46 2.29
C GLY A 102 -29.61 5.51 1.54
N SER A 103 -28.79 6.02 0.61
CA SER A 103 -27.87 5.22 -0.22
C SER A 103 -26.47 5.02 0.37
N ASN A 104 -26.15 5.60 1.54
CA ASN A 104 -24.82 5.54 2.18
C ASN A 104 -24.67 4.42 3.24
N ASN A 105 -25.58 3.45 3.31
CA ASN A 105 -25.55 2.31 4.26
C ASN A 105 -25.25 0.98 3.57
#